data_AF-A0ABD6EGN7-F1
#
_entry.id   AF-A0ABD6EGN7-F1
#
_cell.length_a   1.000
_cell.length_b   1.000
_cell.length_c   1.000
_cell.angle_alpha   90.00
_cell.angle_beta   90.00
_cell.angle_gamma   90.00
#
_symmetry.space_group_name_H-M   'P 1'
#
loop_
_entity.id
_entity.type
_entity.pdbx_description
1 polymer ?
#
loop_
_entity_poly.entity_id
_entity_poly.type
_entity_poly.pdbx_seq_one_letter_code
_entity_poly.pdbx_strand_id
1 'polypeptide(L)' 'MWYEQMYSGVITILFVGGAIYMSWPFNIWDVGRPYRRNYGNIRRIHLSQRDHVLTGNQYVISGLESIPDA' A
#
# COMPACT_ATOMS: atom_id res chain seq x y z
N MET A 1 -1.60 -41.73 -4.27
CA MET A 1 -0.67 -41.63 -5.44
C MET A 1 0.03 -40.27 -5.44
N TRP A 2 1.11 -40.06 -6.22
CA TRP A 2 1.90 -38.81 -6.19
C TRP A 2 1.08 -37.54 -6.47
N TYR A 3 -0.02 -37.63 -7.23
CA TYR A 3 -0.90 -36.50 -7.51
C TYR A 3 -1.67 -35.99 -6.28
N GLU A 4 -1.81 -36.78 -5.20
CA GLU A 4 -2.48 -36.34 -3.97
C GLU A 4 -1.68 -35.25 -3.25
N GLN A 5 -0.37 -35.18 -3.48
CA GLN A 5 0.48 -34.10 -2.98
C GLN A 5 0.16 -32.75 -3.62
N MET A 6 -0.46 -32.73 -4.82
CA MET A 6 -0.88 -31.50 -5.49
C MET A 6 -1.90 -30.72 -4.65
N TYR A 7 -2.78 -31.41 -3.90
CA TYR A 7 -3.74 -30.75 -3.03
C TYR A 7 -3.05 -29.93 -1.94
N SER A 8 -2.03 -30.50 -1.30
CA SER A 8 -1.22 -29.79 -0.32
C SER A 8 -0.48 -28.61 -0.95
N GLY A 9 0.07 -28.78 -2.15
CA GLY A 9 0.73 -27.70 -2.89
C GLY A 9 -0.22 -26.53 -3.22
N VAL A 10 -1.43 -26.81 -3.69
CA VAL A 10 -2.44 -25.78 -3.99
C VAL A 10 -2.82 -25.01 -2.72
N ILE A 11 -3.07 -25.72 -1.62
CA ILE A 11 -3.37 -25.07 -0.33
C ILE A 11 -2.22 -24.14 0.07
N THR A 12 -0.97 -24.61 0.01
CA THR A 12 0.20 -23.78 0.34
C THR A 12 0.30 -22.54 -0.55
N ILE A 13 0.13 -22.68 -1.86
CA ILE A 13 0.18 -21.56 -2.80
C ILE A 13 -0.93 -20.53 -2.49
N LEU A 14 -2.14 -20.99 -2.18
CA LEU A 14 -3.25 -20.09 -1.84
C LEU A 14 -2.99 -19.31 -0.55
N PHE A 15 -2.45 -19.96 0.49
CA PHE A 15 -2.13 -19.26 1.73
C PHE A 15 -0.98 -18.26 1.56
N VAL A 16 0.10 -18.65 0.87
CA VAL A 16 1.24 -17.76 0.62
C VAL A 16 0.83 -16.60 -0.29
N GLY A 17 0.13 -16.89 -1.39
CA GLY A 17 -0.41 -15.89 -2.29
C GLY A 17 -1.35 -14.93 -1.56
N GLY A 18 -2.29 -15.48 -0.79
CA GLY A 18 -3.18 -14.71 0.07
C GLY A 18 -2.39 -13.75 0.95
N ALA A 19 -1.43 -14.24 1.73
CA ALA A 19 -0.61 -13.41 2.62
C ALA A 19 0.14 -12.28 1.90
N ILE A 20 0.68 -12.53 0.70
CA ILE A 20 1.37 -11.51 -0.10
C ILE A 20 0.40 -10.41 -0.55
N TYR A 21 -0.81 -10.80 -0.99
CA TYR A 21 -1.80 -9.87 -1.52
C TYR A 21 -2.71 -9.24 -0.45
N MET A 22 -2.74 -9.75 0.79
CA MET A 22 -3.59 -9.24 1.87
C MET A 22 -3.39 -7.74 2.15
N SER A 23 -2.20 -7.19 1.89
CA SER A 23 -1.96 -5.77 2.12
C SER A 23 -2.80 -4.86 1.21
N TRP A 24 -3.15 -5.32 0.00
CA TRP A 24 -3.88 -4.54 -0.99
C TRP A 24 -5.30 -4.15 -0.54
N PRO A 25 -6.19 -5.09 -0.14
CA PRO A 25 -7.54 -4.73 0.30
C PRO A 25 -7.53 -3.84 1.54
N PHE A 26 -6.63 -4.09 2.50
CA PHE A 26 -6.51 -3.25 3.68
C PHE A 26 -6.08 -1.81 3.36
N ASN A 27 -5.17 -1.61 2.40
CA ASN A 27 -4.75 -0.26 2.02
C ASN A 27 -5.88 0.53 1.35
N ILE A 28 -6.71 -0.14 0.54
CA ILE A 28 -7.87 0.50 -0.08
C ILE A 28 -8.90 0.89 0.98
N TRP A 29 -9.17 0.01 1.94
CA TRP A 29 -10.12 0.29 3.02
C TRP A 29 -9.64 1.37 3.99
N ASP A 30 -8.35 1.43 4.29
CA ASP A 30 -7.78 2.38 5.25
C ASP A 30 -7.55 3.77 4.65
N VAL A 31 -6.88 3.82 3.49
CA VAL A 31 -6.39 5.09 2.92
C VAL A 31 -6.87 5.37 1.49
N GLY A 32 -7.75 4.53 0.95
CA GLY A 32 -8.30 4.70 -0.40
C GLY A 32 -7.30 4.48 -1.52
N ARG A 33 -6.13 3.88 -1.24
CA ARG A 33 -5.07 3.66 -2.23
C ARG A 33 -4.61 2.20 -2.25
N PRO A 34 -4.31 1.63 -3.44
CA PRO A 34 -3.87 0.24 -3.56
C PRO A 34 -2.46 0.01 -3.00
N TYR A 35 -1.59 1.03 -3.06
CA TYR A 35 -0.16 0.90 -2.74
C TYR A 35 0.26 1.85 -1.62
N ARG A 36 1.11 1.33 -0.71
CA ARG A 36 1.77 2.12 0.35
C ARG A 36 2.93 2.93 -0.23
N ARG A 37 3.28 4.03 0.43
CA ARG A 37 4.48 4.81 0.09
C ARG A 37 5.76 4.03 0.38
N ASN A 38 6.75 4.21 -0.48
CA ASN A 38 8.08 3.60 -0.32
C ASN A 38 9.00 4.53 0.49
N TYR A 39 9.40 4.09 1.68
CA TYR A 39 10.29 4.82 2.60
C TYR A 39 11.78 4.46 2.48
N GLY A 40 12.19 3.82 1.39
CA GLY A 40 13.55 3.30 1.20
C GLY A 40 14.68 4.33 1.15
N ASN A 41 14.41 5.63 1.32
CA ASN A 41 15.45 6.61 1.61
C ASN A 41 14.96 7.73 2.53
N ILE A 42 15.93 8.42 3.14
CA ILE A 42 15.70 9.52 4.09
C ILE A 42 14.88 10.65 3.46
N ARG A 43 15.16 11.02 2.21
CA ARG A 43 14.43 12.09 1.49
C ARG A 43 12.95 11.75 1.32
N ARG A 44 12.60 10.51 1.00
CA ARG A 44 11.22 10.05 0.83
C ARG A 44 10.47 10.06 2.16
N ILE A 45 11.15 9.72 3.26
CA ILE A 45 10.59 9.85 4.62
C ILE A 45 10.25 11.32 4.92
N HIS A 46 11.21 12.23 4.70
CA HIS A 46 10.99 13.67 4.96
C HIS A 46 9.85 14.25 4.11
N LEU A 47 9.77 13.88 2.83
CA LEU A 47 8.67 14.31 1.96
C LEU A 47 7.31 13.75 2.43
N SER A 48 7.28 12.53 2.95
CA SER A 48 6.04 11.96 3.50
C SER A 48 5.60 12.63 4.79
N GLN A 49 6.55 12.99 5.66
CA GLN A 49 6.27 13.78 6.85
C GLN A 49 5.74 15.17 6.49
N ARG A 50 6.36 15.84 5.49
CA ARG A 50 5.86 17.11 4.96
C ARG A 50 4.40 16.99 4.52
N ASP A 51 4.08 15.98 3.73
CA ASP A 51 2.70 15.80 3.23
C ASP A 51 1.71 15.53 4.38
N HIS A 52 2.12 14.77 5.40
CA HIS A 52 1.31 14.57 6.60
C HIS A 52 1.08 15.88 7.38
N VAL A 53 2.09 16.75 7.49
CA VAL A 53 1.94 18.05 8.15
C VAL A 53 0.99 18.97 7.38
N LEU A 54 1.05 18.95 6.04
CA LEU A 54 0.23 19.83 5.19
C LEU A 54 -1.23 19.39 5.11
N THR A 55 -1.50 18.09 5.11
CA THR A 55 -2.85 17.54 4.80
C THR A 55 -3.46 16.74 5.94
N GLY A 56 -2.74 16.52 7.03
CA GLY A 56 -3.14 15.61 8.11
C GLY A 56 -3.05 14.12 7.75
N ASN A 57 -2.82 13.78 6.47
CA ASN A 57 -2.69 12.40 6.00
C ASN A 57 -1.77 12.34 4.77
N GLN A 58 -0.62 11.68 4.89
CA GLN A 58 0.37 11.50 3.82
C GLN A 58 -0.14 10.89 2.49
N TYR A 59 -1.35 10.35 2.45
CA TYR A 59 -1.98 9.81 1.25
C TYR A 59 -2.95 10.77 0.54
N VAL A 60 -3.28 11.90 1.16
CA VAL A 60 -4.03 12.99 0.52
C VAL A 60 -3.07 13.76 -0.39
N ILE A 61 -3.47 13.98 -1.65
CA ILE A 61 -2.69 14.76 -2.61
C ILE A 61 -3.36 16.13 -2.72
N SER A 62 -2.57 17.17 -2.49
CA SER A 62 -2.92 18.55 -2.82
C SER A 62 -2.33 18.89 -4.17
N GLY A 63 -3.17 19.15 -5.16
CA GLY A 63 -2.76 19.63 -6.47
C GLY A 63 -2.68 21.16 -6.53
N LEU A 64 -2.62 21.69 -7.76
CA LEU A 64 -2.51 23.13 -8.00
C LEU A 64 -3.75 23.90 -7.53
N GLU A 65 -4.90 23.25 -7.45
CA GLU A 65 -6.15 23.80 -6.93
C GLU A 65 -6.09 24.22 -5.46
N SER A 66 -5.11 23.73 -4.71
CA SER A 66 -4.88 24.11 -3.31
C SER A 66 -4.08 25.42 -3.15
N ILE A 67 -3.57 25.97 -4.26
CA ILE A 67 -2.77 27.18 -4.29
C ILE A 67 -3.71 28.35 -4.61
N PRO A 68 -3.81 29.38 -3.76
CA PRO A 68 -4.65 30.53 -4.04
C PRO A 68 -4.13 31.31 -5.25
N ASP A 69 -5.05 31.77 -6.10
CA ASP A 69 -4.72 32.68 -7.19
C ASP A 69 -4.23 34.02 -6.60
N ALA A 70 -3.12 34.51 -7.15
CA ALA A 70 -2.44 35.73 -6.70
C ALA A 70 -3.17 37.01 -7.11
#